data_AF-A0A2H0DW36-F1
#
_entry.id   AF-A0A2H0DW36-F1
#
_cell.length_a   1.000
_cell.length_b   1.000
_cell.length_c   1.000
_cell.angle_alpha   90.00
_cell.angle_beta   90.00
_cell.angle_gamma   90.00
#
_symmetry.space_group_name_H-M   'P 1'
#
loop_
_entity.id
_entity.type
_entity.pdbx_description
1 polymer ?
#
loop_
_entity_poly.entity_id
_entity_poly.type
_entity_poly.pdbx_seq_one_letter_code
_entity_poly.pdbx_strand_id
1 'polypeptide(L)'
;MGRVISATAPEWSNKLLRMEVDMGEEIGTRILFSGIRKWYSPEDVEGKIMQFVVNMDSKKMGDEESQGMLLMVDTAGRPNLLFLPEAIKPGSVIR
;
A
#
# COMPACT_ATOMS: atom_id res chain seq x y z
N MET A 1 -0.53 -5.35 9.24
CA MET A 1 -1.35 -5.63 8.04
C MET A 1 -2.28 -4.46 7.83
N GLY A 2 -2.66 -4.14 6.58
CA GLY A 2 -3.59 -3.06 6.30
C GLY A 2 -4.55 -3.41 5.17
N ARG A 3 -5.75 -2.84 5.21
CA ARG A 3 -6.77 -2.97 4.16
C ARG A 3 -6.74 -1.73 3.29
N VAL A 4 -6.60 -1.89 1.98
CA VAL A 4 -6.71 -0.75 1.06
C VAL A 4 -8.17 -0.33 0.98
N ILE A 5 -8.47 0.88 1.44
CA ILE A 5 -9.81 1.47 1.38
C ILE A 5 -10.07 2.02 -0.01
N SER A 6 -9.06 2.71 -0.56
CA SER A 6 -9.13 3.31 -1.89
C SER A 6 -7.74 3.33 -2.52
N ALA A 7 -7.69 3.16 -3.84
CA ALA A 7 -6.49 3.35 -4.60
C ALA A 7 -6.73 4.31 -5.77
N THR A 8 -5.76 5.18 -6.05
CA THR A 8 -5.81 6.11 -7.17
C THR A 8 -4.45 6.22 -7.84
N ALA A 9 -4.45 6.64 -9.09
CA ALA A 9 -3.24 6.79 -9.88
C ALA A 9 -2.94 8.30 -10.03
N PRO A 10 -1.94 8.86 -9.32
CA PRO A 10 -1.65 10.28 -9.39
C PRO A 10 -1.28 10.73 -10.81
N GLU A 11 -1.82 11.86 -11.26
CA GLU A 11 -1.54 12.40 -12.61
C GLU A 11 -0.07 12.82 -12.77
N TRP A 12 0.55 13.30 -11.69
CA TRP A 12 1.95 13.74 -11.68
C TRP A 12 2.97 12.58 -11.76
N SER A 13 2.56 11.32 -11.58
CA SER A 13 3.47 10.17 -11.62
C SER A 13 2.90 8.95 -12.33
N ASN A 14 3.51 8.59 -13.46
CA ASN A 14 3.17 7.41 -14.23
C ASN A 14 3.65 6.07 -13.64
N LYS A 15 4.40 6.10 -12.52
CA LYS A 15 4.98 4.89 -11.90
C LYS A 15 4.39 4.58 -10.53
N LEU A 16 3.80 5.56 -9.86
CA LEU A 16 3.30 5.41 -8.51
C LEU A 16 1.80 5.16 -8.52
N LEU A 17 1.36 4.33 -7.59
CA LEU A 17 -0.02 4.13 -7.20
C LEU A 17 -0.19 4.70 -5.79
N ARG A 18 -1.17 5.57 -5.60
CA ARG A 18 -1.57 6.09 -4.29
C ARG A 18 -2.58 5.13 -3.69
N MET A 19 -2.39 4.75 -2.44
CA MET A 19 -3.30 3.88 -1.70
C MET A 19 -3.59 4.52 -0.35
N GLU A 20 -4.86 4.56 -0.01
CA GLU A 20 -5.34 4.84 1.33
C GLU A 20 -5.57 3.50 2.03
N VAL A 21 -4.87 3.28 3.13
CA VAL A 21 -4.83 1.98 3.80
C VAL A 21 -5.27 2.14 5.25
N ASP A 22 -6.33 1.43 5.61
CA ASP A 22 -6.75 1.22 6.98
C ASP A 22 -5.78 0.25 7.66
N MET A 23 -5.14 0.69 8.73
CA MET A 23 -4.24 -0.14 9.53
C MET A 23 -4.79 -0.42 10.92
N GLY A 24 -6.12 -0.36 11.08
CA GLY A 24 -6.81 -0.57 12.34
C GLY A 24 -6.74 0.65 13.28
N GLU A 25 -7.39 0.54 14.44
CA GLU A 25 -7.61 1.67 15.36
C GLU A 25 -6.33 2.24 15.98
N GLU A 26 -5.28 1.44 16.15
CA GLU A 26 -4.04 1.88 16.80
C GLU A 26 -3.18 2.78 15.88
N ILE A 27 -3.14 2.47 14.59
CA ILE A 27 -2.31 3.19 13.60
C ILE A 27 -3.15 4.16 12.75
N GLY A 28 -4.45 3.88 12.63
CA GLY A 28 -5.38 4.63 11.80
C GLY A 28 -5.20 4.39 10.30
N THR A 29 -5.83 5.26 9.52
CA THR A 29 -5.70 5.29 8.06
C THR A 29 -4.45 6.06 7.66
N ARG A 30 -3.69 5.54 6.70
CA ARG A 30 -2.50 6.20 6.16
C ARG A 30 -2.49 6.22 4.65
N ILE A 31 -1.79 7.21 4.10
CA ILE A 31 -1.54 7.34 2.66
C ILE A 31 -0.19 6.72 2.34
N LEU A 32 -0.17 5.83 1.35
CA LEU A 32 1.01 5.13 0.89
C LEU A 32 1.14 5.23 -0.62
N PHE A 33 2.37 5.43 -1.08
CA PHE A 33 2.69 5.39 -2.50
C PHE A 33 3.53 4.16 -2.81
N SER A 34 3.16 3.42 -3.85
CA SER A 34 3.91 2.24 -4.30
C SER A 34 4.21 2.29 -5.78
N GLY A 35 5.44 1.94 -6.15
CA GLY A 35 5.94 1.94 -7.52
C GLY A 35 5.41 0.80 -8.40
N ILE A 36 4.15 0.41 -8.27
CA ILE A 36 3.57 -0.78 -8.87
C ILE A 36 2.64 -0.50 -10.06
N ARG A 37 2.41 0.77 -10.40
CA ARG A 37 1.45 1.20 -11.44
C ARG A 37 1.72 0.60 -12.82
N LYS A 38 2.97 0.23 -13.11
CA LYS A 38 3.33 -0.43 -14.38
C LYS A 38 2.75 -1.85 -14.49
N TRP A 39 2.41 -2.49 -13.38
CA TRP A 39 1.97 -3.89 -13.33
C TRP A 39 0.56 -4.07 -12.78
N TYR A 40 0.08 -3.13 -11.95
CA TYR A 40 -1.20 -3.22 -11.27
C TYR A 40 -1.97 -1.91 -11.38
N SER A 41 -3.29 -2.03 -11.57
CA SER A 41 -4.23 -0.93 -11.56
C SER A 41 -4.77 -0.69 -10.14
N PRO A 42 -5.40 0.48 -9.88
CA PRO A 42 -6.04 0.74 -8.59
C PRO A 42 -7.06 -0.33 -8.19
N GLU A 43 -7.82 -0.83 -9.18
CA GLU A 43 -8.85 -1.84 -9.01
C GLU A 43 -8.30 -3.21 -8.55
N ASP A 44 -7.03 -3.51 -8.82
CA ASP A 44 -6.41 -4.77 -8.40
C ASP A 44 -6.10 -4.81 -6.90
N VAL A 45 -5.90 -3.64 -6.30
CA VAL A 45 -5.47 -3.51 -4.90
C VAL A 45 -6.57 -3.01 -3.98
N GLU A 46 -7.59 -2.34 -4.51
CA GLU A 46 -8.70 -1.82 -3.71
C GLU A 46 -9.45 -2.95 -2.99
N GLY A 47 -9.76 -2.73 -1.71
CA GLY A 47 -10.42 -3.70 -0.86
C GLY A 47 -9.53 -4.87 -0.40
N LYS A 48 -8.30 -4.99 -0.90
CA LYS A 48 -7.39 -6.09 -0.55
C LYS A 48 -6.68 -5.83 0.77
N ILE A 49 -6.40 -6.91 1.50
CA ILE A 49 -5.55 -6.88 2.70
C ILE A 49 -4.13 -7.24 2.31
N MET A 50 -3.18 -6.39 2.66
CA MET A 50 -1.76 -6.54 2.32
C MET A 50 -0.85 -6.14 3.49
N GLN A 51 0.43 -6.44 3.33
CA GLN A 51 1.50 -6.12 4.27
C GLN A 51 2.12 -4.76 3.99
N PHE A 52 2.24 -3.95 5.03
CA PHE A 52 2.81 -2.62 4.95
C PHE A 52 3.78 -2.42 6.11
N VAL A 53 4.87 -1.70 5.85
CA VAL A 53 5.78 -1.19 6.88
C VAL A 53 5.47 0.29 7.10
N VAL A 54 5.18 0.64 8.34
CA VAL A 54 4.80 1.99 8.76
C VAL A 54 5.69 2.60 9.83
N ASN A 55 6.71 1.88 10.28
CA ASN A 55 7.71 2.37 11.23
C ASN A 55 8.81 3.22 10.56
N MET A 56 8.49 3.89 9.45
CA MET A 56 9.45 4.69 8.68
C MET A 56 9.00 6.15 8.63
N ASP A 57 9.97 7.04 8.56
CA ASP A 57 9.72 8.46 8.33
C ASP A 57 8.89 8.68 7.06
N SER A 58 8.00 9.68 7.12
CA SER A 58 7.20 10.05 5.97
C SER A 58 8.10 10.57 4.86
N LYS A 59 7.80 10.16 3.62
CA LYS A 59 8.51 10.64 2.43
C LYS A 59 7.56 11.42 1.55
N LYS A 60 7.89 12.68 1.30
CA LYS A 60 7.14 13.52 0.37
C LYS A 60 7.19 12.94 -1.05
N MET A 61 6.02 12.74 -1.63
CA MET A 61 5.78 12.18 -2.96
C MET A 61 4.76 13.09 -3.66
N GLY A 62 5.25 14.02 -4.49
CA GLY A 62 4.41 15.07 -5.07
C GLY A 62 3.93 16.06 -4.00
N ASP A 63 2.61 16.25 -3.93
CA ASP A 63 1.94 17.13 -2.95
C ASP A 63 1.58 16.42 -1.64
N GLU A 64 1.72 15.09 -1.58
CA GLU A 64 1.33 14.27 -0.42
C GLU A 64 2.54 13.58 0.23
N GLU A 65 2.32 12.99 1.39
CA GLU A 65 3.34 12.24 2.13
C GLU A 65 3.03 10.74 2.13
N SER A 66 3.99 9.93 1.68
CA SER A 66 3.94 8.48 1.85
C SER A 66 4.35 8.12 3.27
N GLN A 67 3.43 7.60 4.06
CA GLN A 67 3.62 7.27 5.48
C GLN A 67 3.90 5.78 5.72
N GLY A 68 4.46 5.12 4.71
CA GLY A 68 4.82 3.71 4.74
C GLY A 68 5.22 3.16 3.38
N MET A 69 5.42 1.85 3.34
CA MET A 69 5.81 1.10 2.15
C MET A 69 5.06 -0.23 2.08
N LEU A 70 4.56 -0.58 0.90
CA LEU A 70 4.02 -1.91 0.60
C LEU A 70 5.18 -2.92 0.48
N LEU A 71 5.08 -4.05 1.17
CA LEU A 71 6.02 -5.16 0.96
C LEU A 71 5.50 -6.07 -0.15
N MET A 72 6.41 -6.51 -1.01
CA MET A 72 6.09 -7.36 -2.15
C MET A 72 7.32 -8.17 -2.55
N VAL A 73 7.11 -9.26 -3.29
CA VAL A 73 8.18 -10.13 -3.76
C VAL A 73 8.61 -9.68 -5.14
N ASP A 74 9.89 -9.29 -5.29
CA ASP A 74 10.46 -9.01 -6.61
C ASP A 74 10.91 -10.33 -7.27
N THR A 75 10.37 -10.61 -8.45
CA THR A 75 10.80 -11.72 -9.29
C THR A 75 11.30 -11.16 -10.61
N ALA A 76 12.64 -11.04 -10.73
CA ALA A 76 13.32 -10.51 -11.92
C ALA A 76 12.80 -9.13 -12.38
N GLY A 77 12.60 -8.21 -11.43
CA GLY A 77 12.12 -6.86 -11.70
C GLY A 77 10.61 -6.74 -11.89
N ARG A 78 9.84 -7.81 -11.64
CA ARG A 78 8.38 -7.78 -11.56
C ARG A 78 7.96 -7.86 -10.08
N PRO A 79 7.22 -6.86 -9.57
CA PRO A 79 6.64 -6.92 -8.25
C PRO A 79 5.48 -7.90 -8.21
N ASN A 80 5.47 -8.79 -7.22
CA ASN A 80 4.39 -9.71 -6.94
C ASN A 80 3.78 -9.34 -5.58
N LEU A 81 2.52 -8.93 -5.62
CA LEU A 81 1.76 -8.59 -4.41
C LEU A 81 1.41 -9.86 -3.64
N LEU A 82 1.60 -9.83 -2.32
CA LEU A 82 1.08 -10.88 -1.44
C LEU A 82 -0.24 -10.39 -0.86
N PHE A 83 -1.30 -11.15 -1.12
CA PHE A 83 -2.62 -10.92 -0.57
C PHE A 83 -2.79 -11.78 0.67
N LEU A 84 -3.28 -11.15 1.74
CA LEU A 84 -3.55 -11.82 3.00
C LEU A 84 -5.04 -12.20 3.07
N PRO A 85 -5.40 -13.28 3.76
CA PRO A 85 -6.78 -13.70 3.87
C PRO A 85 -7.62 -12.66 4.62
N GLU A 86 -8.85 -12.45 4.14
CA GLU A 86 -9.77 -11.40 4.63
C GLU A 86 -10.20 -11.56 6.10
N ALA A 87 -10.04 -12.76 6.66
CA ALA A 87 -10.39 -13.08 8.04
C ALA A 87 -9.44 -12.45 9.09
N ILE A 88 -8.35 -11.79 8.66
CA ILE A 88 -7.38 -11.19 9.57
C ILE A 88 -7.73 -9.72 9.81
N LYS A 89 -7.77 -9.33 11.09
CA LYS A 89 -8.06 -7.95 11.49
C LYS A 89 -6.96 -6.98 10.98
N PRO A 90 -7.33 -5.86 10.35
CA PRO A 90 -6.39 -4.76 10.07
C PRO A 90 -5.63 -4.34 11.34
N GLY A 91 -4.37 -3.94 11.18
CA GLY A 91 -3.48 -3.61 12.31
C GLY A 91 -2.75 -4.80 12.93
N SER A 92 -3.10 -6.04 12.57
CA SER A 92 -2.35 -7.23 13.05
C SER A 92 -0.86 -7.14 12.67
N VAL A 93 0.01 -7.37 13.64
CA VAL A 93 1.48 -7.31 13.46
C VAL A 93 1.94 -8.54 12.67
N ILE A 94 2.68 -8.30 11.60
CA ILE A 94 3.39 -9.35 10.86
C ILE A 94 4.74 -9.53 11.57
N ARG A 95 5.09 -10.77 11.89
CA ARG A 95 6.36 -11.16 12.51
C ARG A 95 7.22 -11.94 11.53
#